data_AF-A0A822G794-F1
#
_entry.id   AF-A0A822G794-F1
#
_cell.length_a   1.000
_cell.length_b   1.000
_cell.length_c   1.000
_cell.angle_alpha   90.00
_cell.angle_beta   90.00
_cell.angle_gamma   90.00
#
_symmetry.space_group_name_H-M   'P 1'
#
loop_
_entity.id
_entity.type
_entity.pdbx_description
1 polymer ?
#
loop_
_entity_poly.entity_id
_entity_poly.type
_entity_poly.pdbx_seq_one_letter_code
_entity_poly.pdbx_strand_id
1 'polypeptide(L)'
;FALQSIRSPASTRSHLQVSLNDTLADWPDERIWNELKLRPKSNKLSWTLNEGPIVERVLFPIRVSATTPMQYKRHFFADNAVHILSPIGAKGLNTAVKDVQILVRVFENYYDNDRVDKLDNYTTNWLIRD
;
A
#
# COMPACT_ATOMS: atom_id res chain seq x y z
N PHE A 1 -9.57 0.75 15.09
CA PHE A 1 -8.99 -0.45 14.45
C PHE A 1 -7.59 -0.75 14.98
N ALA A 2 -7.21 -2.03 15.06
CA ALA A 2 -5.85 -2.50 15.32
C ALA A 2 -5.56 -3.79 14.51
N LEU A 3 -4.37 -3.91 13.94
CA LEU A 3 -3.94 -5.08 13.18
C LEU A 3 -2.50 -5.45 13.54
N GLN A 4 -2.24 -6.73 13.71
CA GLN A 4 -0.89 -7.27 13.81
C GLN A 4 -0.56 -8.11 12.59
N SER A 5 0.59 -7.83 11.99
CA SER A 5 1.07 -8.54 10.81
C SER A 5 2.49 -9.04 11.08
N ILE A 6 2.61 -10.36 11.21
CA ILE A 6 3.89 -11.03 11.42
C ILE A 6 4.75 -10.81 10.17
N ARG A 7 6.00 -10.41 10.38
CA ARG A 7 7.00 -10.18 9.32
C ARG A 7 8.06 -11.27 9.32
N SER A 8 8.41 -11.76 10.49
CA SER A 8 9.30 -12.90 10.71
C SER A 8 9.02 -13.51 12.10
N PRO A 9 9.67 -14.63 12.49
CA PRO A 9 9.52 -15.19 13.84
C PRO A 9 9.86 -14.21 14.98
N ALA A 10 10.67 -13.19 14.70
CA ALA A 10 11.16 -12.22 15.68
C ALA A 10 10.65 -10.78 15.43
N SER A 11 9.77 -10.56 14.45
CA SER A 11 9.29 -9.21 14.13
C SER A 11 7.84 -9.17 13.68
N THR A 12 7.14 -8.14 14.17
CA THR A 12 5.73 -7.88 13.87
C THR A 12 5.59 -6.41 13.50
N ARG A 13 4.84 -6.12 12.44
CA ARG A 13 4.38 -4.76 12.15
C ARG A 13 2.94 -4.62 12.61
N SER A 14 2.73 -3.70 13.56
CA SER A 14 1.43 -3.39 14.12
C SER A 14 0.87 -2.09 13.52
N HIS A 15 -0.44 -2.04 13.31
CA HIS A 15 -1.15 -0.86 12.80
C HIS A 15 -2.24 -0.48 13.78
N LEU A 16 -2.30 0.80 14.14
CA LEU A 16 -3.36 1.39 14.94
C LEU A 16 -4.02 2.50 14.11
N GLN A 17 -5.34 2.50 14.06
CA GLN A 17 -6.07 3.65 13.54
C GLN A 17 -6.15 4.72 14.61
N VAL A 18 -5.72 5.93 14.31
CA VAL A 18 -5.64 7.03 15.27
C VAL A 18 -6.34 8.27 14.70
N SER A 19 -6.44 9.35 15.47
CA SER A 19 -7.03 10.59 14.97
C SER A 19 -6.13 11.23 13.91
N LEU A 20 -6.72 11.92 12.92
CA LEU A 20 -5.94 12.68 11.93
C LEU A 20 -5.15 13.84 12.55
N ASN A 21 -5.53 14.29 13.74
CA ASN A 21 -4.86 15.37 14.46
C ASN A 21 -3.82 14.86 15.47
N ASP A 22 -3.69 13.54 15.64
CA ASP A 22 -2.67 13.00 16.53
C ASP A 22 -1.27 13.20 15.93
N THR A 23 -0.28 13.36 16.80
CA THR A 23 1.13 13.38 16.46
C THR A 23 1.84 12.16 17.06
N LEU A 24 3.08 11.87 16.66
CA LEU A 24 3.84 10.78 17.29
C LEU A 24 4.08 11.00 18.79
N ALA A 25 4.13 12.26 19.25
CA ALA A 25 4.29 12.58 20.67
C ALA A 25 3.08 12.18 21.51
N ASP A 26 1.88 12.18 20.92
CA ASP A 26 0.65 11.75 21.59
C ASP A 26 0.58 10.22 21.79
N TRP A 27 1.51 9.48 21.17
CA TRP A 27 1.54 8.02 21.14
C TRP A 27 2.84 7.46 21.74
N PRO A 28 3.06 7.61 23.06
CA PRO A 28 4.14 6.91 23.75
C PRO A 28 3.91 5.40 23.74
N ASP A 29 4.99 4.63 23.94
CA ASP A 29 4.97 3.17 23.79
C ASP A 29 3.93 2.49 24.68
N GLU A 30 3.80 2.93 25.92
CA GLU A 30 2.80 2.40 26.85
C GLU A 30 1.38 2.53 26.26
N ARG A 31 1.04 3.70 25.68
CA ARG A 31 -0.25 3.92 25.04
C ARG A 31 -0.42 3.03 23.81
N ILE A 32 0.61 2.90 22.98
CA ILE A 32 0.59 2.01 21.79
C ILE A 32 0.29 0.57 22.22
N TRP A 33 1.01 0.05 23.22
CA TRP A 33 0.84 -1.32 23.70
C TRP A 33 -0.53 -1.54 24.35
N ASN A 34 -1.00 -0.59 25.16
CA ASN A 34 -2.33 -0.64 25.76
C ASN A 34 -3.42 -0.72 24.68
N GLU A 35 -3.36 0.14 23.66
CA GLU A 35 -4.33 0.13 22.56
C GLU A 35 -4.25 -1.15 21.71
N LEU A 36 -3.04 -1.68 21.47
CA LEU A 36 -2.84 -2.96 20.78
C LEU A 36 -3.36 -4.16 21.57
N LYS A 37 -3.37 -4.11 22.90
CA LYS A 37 -3.98 -5.15 23.75
C LYS A 37 -5.50 -5.02 23.84
N LEU A 38 -6.02 -3.80 23.82
CA LEU A 38 -7.44 -3.52 24.03
C LEU A 38 -8.29 -3.78 22.78
N ARG A 39 -7.85 -3.29 21.61
CA ARG A 39 -8.68 -3.26 20.39
C ARG A 39 -8.93 -4.62 19.73
N PRO A 40 -7.98 -5.57 19.74
CA PRO A 40 -8.22 -6.89 19.18
C PRO A 40 -9.09 -7.80 20.06
N LYS A 41 -9.57 -7.35 21.24
CA LYS A 41 -10.37 -8.17 22.17
C LYS A 41 -11.69 -8.62 21.54
N SER A 42 -11.61 -9.70 20.80
CA SER A 42 -12.69 -10.65 20.55
C SER A 42 -12.74 -11.56 21.78
N ASN A 43 -13.92 -11.71 22.38
CA ASN A 43 -14.16 -12.58 23.55
C ASN A 43 -13.91 -14.09 23.27
N LYS A 44 -13.29 -14.46 22.15
CA LYS A 44 -13.21 -15.84 21.65
C LYS A 44 -11.80 -16.41 21.53
N LEU A 45 -10.74 -15.62 21.69
CA LEU A 45 -9.36 -16.11 21.61
C LEU A 45 -8.57 -15.68 22.85
N SER A 46 -8.02 -16.64 23.59
CA SER A 46 -7.01 -16.39 24.63
C SER A 46 -5.69 -16.03 23.94
N TRP A 47 -5.61 -14.81 23.41
CA TRP A 47 -4.42 -14.31 22.76
C TRP A 47 -3.70 -13.35 23.71
N THR A 48 -2.41 -13.62 23.95
CA THR A 48 -1.54 -12.76 24.74
C THR A 48 -0.58 -12.05 23.78
N LEU A 49 -0.58 -10.72 23.82
CA LEU A 49 0.39 -9.90 23.10
C LEU A 49 1.73 -9.89 23.83
N ASN A 50 2.78 -10.36 23.16
CA ASN A 50 4.15 -10.17 23.63
C ASN A 50 4.62 -8.76 23.25
N GLU A 51 5.06 -7.99 24.25
CA GLU A 51 5.67 -6.68 24.03
C GLU A 51 7.16 -6.82 23.71
N GLY A 52 7.70 -5.81 23.04
CA GLY A 52 9.11 -5.71 22.71
C GLY A 52 9.48 -4.27 22.38
N PRO A 53 10.75 -4.00 22.05
CA PRO A 53 11.16 -2.66 21.64
C PRO A 53 10.47 -2.27 20.33
N ILE A 54 9.85 -1.08 20.30
CA ILE A 54 9.33 -0.49 19.06
C ILE A 54 10.50 0.19 18.33
N VAL A 55 10.95 -0.43 17.24
CA VAL A 55 12.11 -0.01 16.46
C VAL A 55 11.82 1.11 15.45
N GLU A 56 10.56 1.25 15.03
CA GLU A 56 10.12 2.24 14.04
C GLU A 56 8.68 2.66 14.36
N ARG A 57 8.39 3.97 14.25
CA ARG A 57 7.04 4.53 14.34
C ARG A 57 6.81 5.47 13.16
N VAL A 58 5.70 5.29 12.47
CA VAL A 58 5.29 6.17 11.37
C VAL A 58 3.81 6.44 11.51
N LEU A 59 3.45 7.71 11.37
CA LEU A 59 2.07 8.16 11.23
C LEU A 59 1.86 8.59 9.78
N PHE A 60 0.82 8.09 9.14
CA PHE A 60 0.47 8.50 7.79
C PHE A 60 -1.05 8.62 7.64
N PRO A 61 -1.55 9.63 6.91
CA PRO A 61 -2.96 9.72 6.59
C PRO A 61 -3.35 8.61 5.62
N ILE A 62 -4.55 8.07 5.76
CA ILE A 62 -5.13 7.18 4.75
C ILE A 62 -5.67 8.06 3.63
N ARG A 63 -5.06 7.96 2.45
CA ARG A 63 -5.53 8.61 1.23
C ARG A 63 -5.75 7.55 0.16
N VAL A 64 -6.76 7.79 -0.68
CA VAL A 64 -6.94 7.06 -1.94
C VAL A 64 -7.04 8.09 -3.05
N SER A 65 -6.31 7.90 -4.13
CA SER A 65 -6.38 8.74 -5.32
C SER A 65 -6.04 7.93 -6.56
N ALA A 66 -6.60 8.30 -7.71
CA ALA A 66 -6.27 7.73 -9.00
C ALA A 66 -6.32 8.84 -10.06
N THR A 67 -5.42 8.78 -11.04
CA THR A 67 -5.32 9.73 -12.15
C THR A 67 -5.34 8.99 -13.47
N THR A 68 -6.09 9.53 -14.42
CA THR A 68 -6.14 9.08 -15.81
C THR A 68 -6.15 10.31 -16.73
N PRO A 69 -5.46 10.29 -17.89
CA PRO A 69 -4.66 9.18 -18.41
C PRO A 69 -3.36 8.94 -17.65
N MET A 70 -2.85 7.71 -17.69
CA MET A 70 -1.57 7.29 -17.10
C MET A 70 -0.38 7.56 -18.03
N GLN A 71 -0.57 8.38 -19.06
CA GLN A 71 0.45 8.69 -20.06
C GLN A 71 0.23 10.07 -20.68
N TYR A 72 1.32 10.67 -21.17
CA TYR A 72 1.31 11.87 -21.99
C TYR A 72 2.43 11.82 -23.04
N LYS A 73 2.07 11.73 -24.32
CA LYS A 73 3.01 11.52 -25.44
C LYS A 73 3.89 10.30 -25.17
N ARG A 74 5.19 10.50 -24.94
CA ARG A 74 6.18 9.45 -24.62
C ARG A 74 6.52 9.37 -23.13
N HIS A 75 5.74 10.03 -22.27
CA HIS A 75 5.86 9.91 -20.81
C HIS A 75 4.79 8.94 -20.31
N PHE A 76 5.21 7.96 -19.53
CA PHE A 76 4.35 6.93 -18.96
C PHE A 76 4.49 6.94 -17.44
N PHE A 77 3.37 6.88 -16.75
CA PHE A 77 3.31 6.93 -15.29
C PHE A 77 2.79 5.60 -14.74
N ALA A 78 3.34 5.18 -13.60
CA ALA A 78 3.01 3.93 -12.92
C ALA A 78 3.08 4.13 -11.40
N ASP A 79 2.49 3.20 -10.64
CA ASP A 79 2.51 3.18 -9.17
C ASP A 79 1.92 4.48 -8.55
N ASN A 80 2.51 4.97 -7.46
CA ASN A 80 2.10 6.16 -6.73
C ASN A 80 2.10 7.45 -7.55
N ALA A 81 2.70 7.47 -8.75
CA ALA A 81 2.56 8.59 -9.67
C ALA A 81 1.14 8.71 -10.25
N VAL A 82 0.36 7.62 -10.25
CA VAL A 82 -0.98 7.54 -10.85
C VAL A 82 -2.04 7.08 -9.88
N HIS A 83 -1.71 6.23 -8.90
CA HIS A 83 -2.67 5.82 -7.88
C HIS A 83 -2.04 5.66 -6.50
N ILE A 84 -2.76 6.14 -5.49
CA ILE A 84 -2.47 5.87 -4.08
C ILE A 84 -3.61 5.02 -3.58
N LEU A 85 -3.30 3.84 -3.03
CA LEU A 85 -4.30 2.90 -2.53
C LEU A 85 -4.28 2.86 -1.00
N SER A 86 -5.43 2.53 -0.41
CA SER A 86 -5.51 2.33 1.04
C SER A 86 -4.56 1.19 1.46
N PRO A 87 -3.71 1.41 2.48
CA PRO A 87 -2.77 0.39 2.94
C PRO A 87 -3.48 -0.80 3.59
N ILE A 88 -4.75 -0.65 3.96
CA ILE A 88 -5.58 -1.74 4.51
C ILE A 88 -5.68 -2.91 3.53
N GLY A 89 -5.75 -2.63 2.22
CA GLY A 89 -5.84 -3.68 1.20
C GLY A 89 -4.51 -4.36 0.88
N ALA A 90 -3.38 -3.85 1.39
CA ALA A 90 -2.02 -4.30 1.03
C ALA A 90 -1.80 -4.42 -0.50
N LYS A 91 -2.43 -3.54 -1.29
CA LYS A 91 -2.40 -3.62 -2.76
C LYS A 91 -1.37 -2.72 -3.42
N GLY A 92 -0.89 -1.66 -2.77
CA GLY A 92 -0.02 -0.63 -3.40
C GLY A 92 1.12 -1.22 -4.23
N LEU A 93 2.04 -1.95 -3.59
CA LEU A 93 3.17 -2.58 -4.31
C LEU A 93 2.72 -3.61 -5.36
N ASN A 94 1.66 -4.38 -5.09
CA ASN A 94 1.15 -5.36 -6.05
C ASN A 94 0.60 -4.68 -7.31
N THR A 95 -0.10 -3.55 -7.15
CA THR A 95 -0.58 -2.74 -8.27
C THR A 95 0.59 -2.09 -9.01
N ALA A 96 1.58 -1.55 -8.30
CA ALA A 96 2.80 -1.02 -8.90
C ALA A 96 3.49 -2.05 -9.83
N VAL A 97 3.65 -3.28 -9.35
CA VAL A 97 4.22 -4.39 -10.13
C VAL A 97 3.36 -4.68 -11.36
N LYS A 98 2.03 -4.68 -11.23
CA LYS A 98 1.11 -4.88 -12.35
C LYS A 98 1.26 -3.77 -13.41
N ASP A 99 1.39 -2.52 -13.01
CA ASP A 99 1.60 -1.40 -13.92
C ASP A 99 2.87 -1.58 -14.75
N VAL A 100 3.97 -1.94 -14.08
CA VAL A 100 5.27 -2.18 -14.72
C VAL A 100 5.20 -3.37 -15.66
N GLN A 101 4.53 -4.47 -15.28
CA GLN A 101 4.35 -5.62 -16.17
C GLN A 101 3.60 -5.26 -17.45
N ILE A 102 2.62 -4.35 -17.38
CA ILE A 102 1.89 -3.87 -18.57
C ILE A 102 2.79 -2.97 -19.41
N LEU A 103 3.54 -2.05 -18.80
CA LEU A 103 4.49 -1.19 -19.51
C LEU A 103 5.57 -2.00 -20.24
N VAL A 104 6.13 -3.02 -19.60
CA VAL A 104 7.09 -3.94 -20.23
C VAL A 104 6.51 -4.55 -21.49
N ARG A 105 5.30 -5.12 -21.43
CA ARG A 105 4.64 -5.70 -22.61
C ARG A 105 4.39 -4.68 -23.72
N VAL A 106 4.01 -3.47 -23.34
CA VAL A 106 3.81 -2.36 -24.29
C VAL A 106 5.13 -1.99 -24.98
N PHE A 107 6.23 -1.92 -24.23
CA PHE A 107 7.56 -1.62 -24.77
C PHE A 107 8.11 -2.75 -25.64
N GLU A 108 8.00 -4.02 -25.22
CA GLU A 108 8.37 -5.18 -26.04
C GLU A 108 7.64 -5.15 -27.39
N ASN A 109 6.33 -4.92 -27.39
CA ASN A 109 5.56 -4.85 -28.64
C ASN A 109 6.00 -3.69 -29.53
N TYR A 110 6.35 -2.54 -28.95
CA TYR A 110 6.83 -1.41 -29.72
C TYR A 110 8.21 -1.67 -30.33
N TYR A 111 9.18 -2.13 -29.53
CA TYR A 111 10.56 -2.30 -29.99
C TYR A 111 10.74 -3.53 -30.89
N ASP A 112 10.02 -4.63 -30.63
CA ASP A 112 10.21 -5.88 -31.38
C ASP A 112 9.28 -5.99 -32.59
N ASN A 113 8.16 -5.26 -32.60
CA ASN A 113 7.09 -5.44 -33.60
C ASN A 113 6.56 -4.11 -34.18
N ASP A 114 7.21 -2.97 -33.92
CA ASP A 114 6.81 -1.64 -34.37
C ASP A 114 5.36 -1.24 -34.02
N ARG A 115 4.82 -1.82 -32.93
CA ARG A 115 3.43 -1.62 -32.51
C ARG A 115 3.22 -0.32 -31.74
N VAL A 116 3.22 0.80 -32.44
CA VAL A 116 2.95 2.14 -31.87
C VAL A 116 1.60 2.20 -31.16
N ASP A 117 0.60 1.48 -31.67
CA ASP A 117 -0.73 1.40 -31.06
C ASP A 117 -0.71 0.88 -29.61
N LYS A 118 0.29 0.07 -29.24
CA LYS A 118 0.43 -0.43 -27.86
C LYS A 118 0.92 0.66 -26.92
N LEU A 119 1.83 1.54 -27.37
CA LEU A 119 2.24 2.72 -26.60
C LEU A 119 1.06 3.67 -26.41
N ASP A 120 0.35 3.98 -27.48
CA ASP A 120 -0.71 4.98 -27.46
C ASP A 120 -1.91 4.54 -26.60
N ASN A 121 -2.09 3.22 -26.41
CA ASN A 121 -3.17 2.65 -25.63
C ASN A 121 -2.76 2.10 -24.24
N TYR A 122 -1.61 2.51 -23.67
CA TYR A 122 -1.18 2.01 -22.35
C TYR A 122 -2.25 2.18 -21.25
N THR A 123 -2.83 3.38 -21.11
CA THR A 123 -3.89 3.66 -20.12
C THR A 123 -5.11 2.77 -20.35
N THR A 124 -5.54 2.61 -21.60
CA THR A 124 -6.68 1.78 -21.98
C THR A 124 -6.43 0.30 -21.70
N ASN A 125 -5.22 -0.20 -22.01
CA ASN A 125 -4.80 -1.58 -21.73
C ASN A 125 -4.78 -1.89 -20.23
N TRP A 126 -4.51 -0.88 -19.39
CA TRP A 126 -4.60 -0.99 -17.94
C TRP A 126 -6.06 -1.05 -17.46
N LEU A 127 -6.93 -0.15 -17.95
CA LEU A 127 -8.32 0.00 -17.49
C LEU A 127 -9.26 -1.16 -17.88
N ILE A 128 -9.01 -1.85 -18.99
CA ILE A 128 -9.90 -2.94 -19.47
C ILE A 128 -9.75 -4.23 -18.63
N ARG A 129 -8.87 -4.26 -17.63
CA ARG A 129 -8.62 -5.44 -16.80
C ARG A 129 -9.01 -5.24 -15.33
N ASP A 130 -10.30 -5.46 -15.07
CA ASP A 130 -10.86 -5.89 -13.77
C ASP A 130 -11.11 -7.41 -13.75
#